data_AF-A0A3P1VZL6-F1
#
_entry.id   AF-A0A3P1VZL6-F1
#
_cell.length_a   1.000
_cell.length_b   1.000
_cell.length_c   1.000
_cell.angle_alpha   90.00
_cell.angle_beta   90.00
_cell.angle_gamma   90.00
#
_symmetry.space_group_name_H-M   'P 1'
#
loop_
_entity.id
_entity.type
_entity.pdbx_description
1 polymer ?
#
loop_
_entity_poly.entity_id
_entity_poly.type
_entity_poly.pdbx_seq_one_letter_code
_entity_poly.pdbx_strand_id
1 'polypeptide(L)' 'MFNMFNYLQLKGFKTSDLVRHFEKIDEMNENINRLLIENPRAVLKEIKISYLDDEKAQIHFDIDIEVKNN' A
#
# COMPACT_ATOMS: atom_id res chain seq x y z
N MET A 1 -4.22 -12.47 4.34
CA MET A 1 -4.60 -11.05 4.15
C MET A 1 -3.32 -10.25 3.95
N PHE A 2 -3.27 -9.36 2.97
CA PHE A 2 -2.10 -8.51 2.72
C PHE A 2 -1.86 -7.60 3.93
N ASN A 3 -0.59 -7.32 4.24
CA ASN A 3 -0.19 -6.40 5.30
C ASN A 3 0.74 -5.34 4.73
N MET A 4 0.20 -4.14 4.55
CA MET A 4 0.92 -3.02 3.97
C MET A 4 2.09 -2.58 4.84
N PHE A 5 1.95 -2.48 6.17
CA PHE A 5 3.04 -2.08 7.06
C PHE A 5 4.27 -2.99 6.92
N ASN A 6 4.06 -4.30 6.94
CA ASN A 6 5.15 -5.27 6.77
C ASN A 6 5.80 -5.15 5.39
N TYR A 7 4.99 -4.95 4.34
CA TYR A 7 5.50 -4.74 2.98
C TYR A 7 6.40 -3.49 2.91
N LEU A 8 5.98 -2.38 3.53
CA LEU A 8 6.74 -1.12 3.54
C LEU A 8 8.05 -1.24 4.33
N GLN A 9 8.02 -1.92 5.47
CA GLN A 9 9.23 -2.18 6.27
C GLN A 9 10.26 -2.98 5.46
N LEU A 10 9.82 -4.02 4.73
CA LEU A 10 10.70 -4.79 3.84
C LEU A 10 11.26 -3.97 2.68
N LYS A 11 10.55 -2.92 2.25
CA LYS A 11 11.02 -1.96 1.24
C LYS A 11 11.96 -0.88 1.81
N GLY A 12 12.24 -0.91 3.12
CA GLY A 12 13.18 -0.01 3.77
C GLY A 12 12.57 1.26 4.36
N PHE A 13 11.24 1.35 4.46
CA PHE A 13 10.59 2.47 5.15
C PHE A 13 10.86 2.42 6.64
N LYS A 14 11.22 3.56 7.22
CA LYS A 14 11.46 3.68 8.66
C LYS A 14 10.13 3.71 9.41
N THR A 15 10.12 3.13 10.61
CA THR A 15 8.95 3.15 11.49
C THR A 15 8.44 4.56 11.77
N SER A 16 9.32 5.57 11.86
CA SER A 16 8.93 6.97 12.03
C SER A 16 8.07 7.50 10.88
N ASP A 17 8.39 7.14 9.65
CA ASP A 17 7.65 7.56 8.46
C ASP A 17 6.32 6.81 8.37
N LEU A 18 6.31 5.54 8.76
CA LEU A 18 5.09 4.73 8.83
C LEU A 18 4.11 5.25 9.88
N VAL A 19 4.61 5.65 11.06
CA VAL A 19 3.77 6.23 12.12
C VAL A 19 3.18 7.57 11.69
N ARG A 20 3.95 8.41 11.01
CA ARG A 20 3.47 9.71 10.48
C ARG A 20 2.30 9.56 9.51
N HIS A 21 2.26 8.45 8.77
CA HIS A 21 1.23 8.18 7.77
C HIS A 21 0.34 6.99 8.13
N PHE A 22 0.27 6.63 9.42
CA PHE A 22 -0.38 5.41 9.89
C PHE A 22 -1.81 5.29 9.36
N GLU A 23 -2.63 6.33 9.53
CA GLU A 23 -4.04 6.33 9.12
C GLU A 23 -4.19 6.07 7.61
N LYS A 24 -3.39 6.73 6.77
CA LYS A 24 -3.43 6.54 5.32
C LYS A 24 -2.95 5.14 4.89
N ILE A 25 -1.93 4.60 5.57
CA ILE A 25 -1.42 3.26 5.30
C ILE A 25 -2.46 2.22 5.71
N ASP A 26 -3.12 2.41 6.84
CA ASP A 26 -4.14 1.49 7.35
C ASP A 26 -5.38 1.49 6.45
N GLU A 27 -5.88 2.67 6.08
CA GLU A 27 -6.97 2.82 5.11
C GLU A 27 -6.65 2.12 3.78
N MET A 28 -5.44 2.33 3.26
CA MET A 28 -5.03 1.72 2.01
C MET A 28 -4.85 0.20 2.12
N ASN A 29 -4.37 -0.29 3.26
CA ASN A 29 -4.28 -1.71 3.56
C ASN A 29 -5.67 -2.37 3.55
N GLU A 30 -6.67 -1.74 4.17
CA GLU A 30 -8.05 -2.22 4.14
C GLU A 30 -8.61 -2.24 2.70
N ASN A 31 -8.39 -1.17 1.94
CA ASN A 31 -8.86 -1.06 0.56
C ASN A 31 -8.26 -2.14 -0.36
N ILE A 32 -6.94 -2.37 -0.27
CA ILE A 32 -6.28 -3.46 -1.02
C ILE A 32 -6.90 -4.81 -0.63
N ASN A 33 -7.05 -5.07 0.67
CA ASN A 33 -7.58 -6.33 1.14
C ASN A 33 -9.03 -6.55 0.70
N ARG A 34 -9.86 -5.50 0.72
CA ARG A 34 -11.23 -5.55 0.19
C ARG A 34 -11.24 -5.90 -1.29
N LEU A 35 -10.42 -5.23 -2.10
CA LEU A 35 -10.30 -5.49 -3.53
C LEU A 35 -9.88 -6.93 -3.84
N LEU A 36 -8.90 -7.46 -3.09
CA LEU A 36 -8.42 -8.84 -3.25
C LEU A 36 -9.43 -9.89 -2.79
N ILE A 37 -10.25 -9.59 -1.78
CA ILE A 37 -11.36 -10.47 -1.34
C ILE A 37 -12.47 -10.49 -2.38
N GLU A 38 -12.89 -9.31 -2.87
CA GLU A 38 -13.96 -9.17 -3.86
C GLU A 38 -13.56 -9.76 -5.22
N ASN A 39 -12.27 -9.74 -5.53
CA ASN A 39 -11.72 -10.25 -6.78
C ASN A 39 -10.67 -11.33 -6.50
N PRO A 40 -11.07 -12.61 -6.31
CA PRO A 40 -10.12 -13.69 -5.98
C PRO A 40 -9.08 -13.99 -7.08
N ARG A 41 -9.26 -13.43 -8.28
CA ARG A 41 -8.28 -13.50 -9.39
C ARG A 41 -7.31 -12.33 -9.43
N ALA A 42 -7.55 -11.29 -8.62
CA ALA A 42 -6.68 -10.15 -8.51
C ALA A 42 -5.43 -10.52 -7.69
N VAL A 43 -4.27 -10.08 -8.16
CA VAL A 43 -2.99 -10.25 -7.50
C VAL A 43 -2.32 -8.90 -7.41
N LEU A 44 -2.00 -8.47 -6.18
CA LEU A 44 -1.18 -7.30 -5.96
C LEU A 44 0.22 -7.55 -6.52
N LYS A 45 0.66 -6.73 -7.47
CA LYS A 45 1.97 -6.82 -8.12
C LYS A 45 2.98 -5.89 -7.49
N GLU A 46 2.61 -4.62 -7.35
CA GLU A 46 3.50 -3.60 -6.87
C GLU A 46 2.74 -2.51 -6.11
N ILE A 47 3.40 -1.91 -5.12
CA ILE A 47 2.99 -0.65 -4.52
C ILE A 47 4.17 0.31 -4.66
N LYS A 48 3.96 1.38 -5.39
CA LYS A 48 4.87 2.52 -5.54
C LYS A 48 4.42 3.65 -4.63
N ILE A 49 5.40 4.39 -4.13
CA ILE A 49 5.17 5.37 -3.07
C ILE A 49 5.96 6.61 -3.41
N SER A 50 5.26 7.74 -3.38
CA SER A 50 5.83 9.05 -3.63
C SER A 50 5.34 10.03 -2.59
N TYR A 51 6.11 11.07 -2.36
CA TYR A 51 5.67 12.22 -1.58
C TYR A 51 5.31 13.34 -2.54
N LEU A 52 4.15 13.96 -2.32
CA LEU A 52 3.65 15.06 -3.15
C LEU A 52 4.21 16.42 -2.71
N ASP A 53 4.91 16.45 -1.58
CA ASP A 53 5.53 17.64 -1.00
C ASP A 53 6.96 17.36 -0.52
N ASP A 54 7.75 18.43 -0.42
CA ASP A 54 9.14 18.35 0.07
C ASP A 54 9.20 18.02 1.57
N GLU A 55 8.15 18.36 2.32
CA GLU A 55 8.02 18.09 3.76
C GLU A 55 7.60 16.65 4.08
N LYS A 56 7.32 15.83 3.06
CA LYS A 56 6.84 14.45 3.16
C LYS A 56 5.59 14.31 4.05
N ALA A 57 4.71 15.30 4.06
CA ALA A 57 3.44 15.25 4.78
C ALA A 57 2.36 14.51 3.96
N GLN A 58 2.42 14.65 2.64
CA GLN A 58 1.48 14.01 1.71
C GLN A 58 2.11 12.80 1.03
N ILE A 59 1.87 11.61 1.60
CA ILE A 59 2.17 10.33 0.96
C ILE A 59 1.12 10.00 -0.09
N HIS A 60 1.58 9.51 -1.23
CA HIS A 60 0.79 8.99 -2.34
C HIS A 60 1.18 7.53 -2.60
N PHE A 61 0.18 6.70 -2.89
CA PHE A 61 0.35 5.27 -3.16
C PHE A 61 -0.21 4.94 -4.53
N ASP A 62 0.66 4.47 -5.42
CA ASP A 62 0.27 3.89 -6.70
C ASP A 62 0.31 2.37 -6.58
N ILE A 63 -0.84 1.73 -6.74
CA ILE A 63 -1.01 0.30 -6.50
C ILE A 63 -1.30 -0.38 -7.82
N ASP A 64 -0.45 -1.33 -8.19
CA ASP A 64 -0.62 -2.16 -9.37
C ASP A 64 -1.23 -3.50 -8.97
N ILE A 65 -2.45 -3.76 -9.47
CA ILE A 65 -3.20 -4.98 -9.25
C ILE A 65 -3.50 -5.60 -10.61
N GLU A 66 -3.00 -6.81 -10.82
CA GLU A 66 -3.25 -7.56 -12.04
C GLU A 66 -4.38 -8.56 -11.81
N VAL A 67 -5.38 -8.57 -12.69
CA VAL A 67 -6.43 -9.60 -12.70
C VAL A 67 -6.00 -10.72 -13.65
N LYS A 68 -5.74 -11.91 -13.09
CA LYS A 68 -5.40 -13.07 -13.92
C LYS A 68 -6.64 -13.54 -14.66
N ASN A 69 -6.61 -13.42 -15.99
CA ASN A 69 -7.54 -14.12 -16.87
C ASN A 69 -6.90 -15.45 -17.25
N ASN A 70 -7.65 -16.52 -17.01
CA ASN A 70 -7.26 -17.89 -17.32
C ASN A 70 -7.45 -18.19 -18.80
#